data_AF-A0A961PKS6-F1
#
_entry.id   AF-A0A961PKS6-F1
#
_cell.length_a   1.000
_cell.length_b   1.000
_cell.length_c   1.000
_cell.angle_alpha   90.00
_cell.angle_beta   90.00
_cell.angle_gamma   90.00
#
_symmetry.space_group_name_H-M   'P 1'
#
loop_
_entity.id
_entity.type
_entity.pdbx_description
1 polymer ?
#
loop_
_entity_poly.entity_id
_entity_poly.type
_entity_poly.pdbx_seq_one_letter_code
_entity_poly.pdbx_strand_id
1 'polypeptide(L)' 'MSEAPIIAQKSPYPVEVEAGKSYYWCACGRSSNQPFCDG' A
#
# COMPACT_ATOMS: atom_id res chain seq x y z
N MET A 1 6.60 6.80 17.57
CA MET A 1 7.89 6.32 17.02
C MET A 1 7.56 5.20 16.05
N SER A 2 7.16 5.52 14.82
CA SER A 2 6.78 4.49 13.85
C SER A 2 8.05 3.75 13.41
N GLU A 3 8.05 2.43 13.64
CA GLU A 3 9.10 1.54 13.14
C GLU A 3 9.33 1.73 11.64
N ALA A 4 10.53 1.40 11.16
CA ALA A 4 10.85 1.48 9.75
C ALA A 4 9.85 0.64 8.91
N PRO A 5 9.45 1.11 7.72
CA PRO A 5 8.62 0.32 6.80
C PRO A 5 9.26 -1.03 6.44
N ILE A 6 8.42 -2.03 6.20
CA ILE A 6 8.88 -3.35 5.75
C ILE A 6 8.67 -3.53 4.24
N ILE A 7 9.46 -4.40 3.62
CA ILE A 7 9.30 -4.72 2.20
C ILE A 7 8.12 -5.69 2.06
N ALA A 8 7.00 -5.22 1.52
CA ALA A 8 5.83 -6.08 1.24
C ALA A 8 6.13 -7.12 0.15
N GLN A 9 6.78 -6.70 -0.94
CA GLN A 9 7.35 -7.57 -1.98
C GLN A 9 8.42 -6.82 -2.79
N LYS A 10 9.22 -7.55 -3.60
CA LYS A 10 10.31 -7.00 -4.42
C LYS A 10 9.87 -6.61 -5.84
N SER A 11 8.56 -6.43 -6.06
CA SER A 11 7.93 -6.13 -7.34
C SER A 11 6.78 -5.13 -7.16
N PRO A 12 6.37 -4.38 -8.20
CA PRO A 12 5.23 -3.47 -8.11
C PRO A 12 3.89 -4.23 -8.04
N TYR A 13 2.84 -3.56 -7.56
CA TYR A 13 1.45 -4.01 -7.68
C TYR A 13 0.76 -3.21 -8.80
N PRO A 14 0.56 -3.79 -10.00
CA PRO A 14 -0.24 -3.14 -11.03
C PRO A 14 -1.72 -3.19 -10.62
N VAL A 15 -2.37 -2.02 -10.56
CA VAL A 15 -3.79 -1.91 -10.22
C VAL A 15 -4.43 -0.89 -11.15
N GLU A 16 -5.61 -1.22 -11.68
CA GLU A 16 -6.43 -0.27 -12.41
C GLU A 16 -7.08 0.71 -11.42
N VAL A 17 -6.88 2.00 -11.65
CA VAL A 17 -7.45 3.07 -10.82
C VAL A 17 -8.51 3.84 -11.58
N GLU A 18 -9.53 4.28 -10.85
CA GLU A 18 -10.64 5.05 -11.38
C GLU A 18 -10.40 6.55 -11.14
N ALA A 19 -10.65 7.38 -12.15
CA ALA A 19 -10.53 8.82 -12.02
C ALA A 19 -11.52 9.37 -10.97
N GLY A 20 -11.04 10.24 -10.08
CA GLY A 20 -11.84 10.84 -9.02
C GLY A 20 -12.05 9.96 -7.78
N LYS A 21 -11.54 8.73 -7.77
CA LYS A 21 -11.58 7.85 -6.59
C LYS A 21 -10.32 8.03 -5.75
N SER A 22 -10.52 8.20 -4.44
CA SER A 22 -9.41 8.25 -3.48
C SER A 22 -8.97 6.84 -3.11
N TYR A 23 -7.67 6.59 -3.21
CA TYR A 23 -7.03 5.36 -2.76
C TYR A 23 -6.05 5.68 -1.63
N TYR A 24 -6.07 4.86 -0.59
CA TYR A 24 -5.16 5.00 0.54
C TYR A 24 -3.99 4.05 0.33
N TRP A 25 -2.79 4.59 0.11
CA TRP A 25 -1.60 3.78 -0.16
C TRP A 25 -0.93 3.29 1.14
N CYS A 26 -0.49 2.03 1.16
CA CYS A 26 0.24 1.49 2.29
C CYS A 26 1.70 1.98 2.30
N ALA A 27 2.03 2.87 3.24
CA ALA A 27 3.40 3.38 3.40
C ALA A 27 4.27 2.55 4.36
N CYS A 28 3.67 1.73 5.24
CA CYS A 28 4.39 0.97 6.27
C CYS A 28 4.79 -0.45 5.82
N GLY A 29 4.23 -0.94 4.71
CA GLY A 29 4.48 -2.30 4.19
C GLY A 29 3.78 -3.44 4.96
N ARG A 30 3.00 -3.12 6.01
CA ARG A 30 2.38 -4.11 6.90
C ARG A 30 0.96 -4.51 6.49
N SER A 31 0.39 -3.85 5.49
CA SER A 31 -0.97 -4.13 5.07
C SER A 31 -1.11 -5.55 4.51
N SER A 32 -2.23 -6.20 4.83
CA SER A 32 -2.65 -7.46 4.20
C SER A 32 -3.35 -7.24 2.86
N ASN A 33 -3.68 -5.99 2.52
CA ASN A 33 -4.40 -5.60 1.30
C ASN A 33 -3.55 -4.71 0.37
N GLN A 34 -2.27 -5.06 0.19
CA GLN A 34 -1.34 -4.33 -0.68
C GLN A 34 -1.90 -4.16 -2.11
N PRO A 35 -1.73 -2.99 -2.75
CA PRO A 35 -0.91 -1.84 -2.33
C PRO A 35 -1.62 -0.83 -1.42
N PHE A 36 -2.83 -1.15 -0.96
CA PHE A 36 -3.67 -0.22 -0.21
C PHE A 36 -3.53 -0.37 1.30
N CYS A 37 -3.87 0.69 2.03
CA CYS A 37 -3.85 0.72 3.48
C CYS A 37 -5.10 0.03 4.07
N ASP A 38 -4.91 -0.69 5.18
CA ASP A 38 -5.95 -1.38 5.95
C ASP A 38 -5.91 -1.06 7.45
N GLY A 39 -5.05 -0.14 7.90
CA GLY A 39 -4.92 0.28 9.31
C GLY A 39 -3.78 1.24 9.59
#